data_AF-A0A1H6KEM1-F1
#
_entry.id   AF-A0A1H6KEM1-F1
#
_cell.length_a   1.000
_cell.length_b   1.000
_cell.length_c   1.000
_cell.angle_alpha   90.00
_cell.angle_beta   90.00
_cell.angle_gamma   90.00
#
_symmetry.space_group_name_H-M   'P 1'
#
loop_
_entity.id
_entity.type
_entity.pdbx_description
1 polymer ?
#
loop_
_entity_poly.entity_id
_entity_poly.type
_entity_poly.pdbx_seq_one_letter_code
_entity_poly.pdbx_strand_id
1 'polypeptide(L)'
;MAIVVIGEEPYAEWFGDIQLLEYQHGNKRDLALLQRLKQQNIPVVTVFLSGRPLWVNKELNASDAFVAAWLPGSEGQGIADVLLRDSKGNIQHDFSGKLSFSWPKYDDQYLLNVKDAQYEPLFAYGYGLTYADKTMLAQLSEVTRAAPKQHSGEQLPLFVRNLADGLAWALSDSTTGQKTVNTSSAVSGDGKSLSMQSVNLAYQEDGRKFVWQTEGGNASTSATASLKYTAPQPLSALADSKFMQMSIRLDQTPSADVSIALMCQQSSCLRSESLLPLLSGLSRGQWHTIALPLYCEGARAPQVAEDAMRLSTTQPFSLALADIALVTAVTEATQVLDCAQ
;
A
#
# COMPACT_ATOMS: atom_id res chain seq x y z
N MET A 1 9.82 -24.03 24.35
CA MET A 1 10.35 -23.08 23.35
C MET A 1 9.42 -23.06 22.16
N ALA A 2 9.23 -21.92 21.53
CA ALA A 2 8.52 -21.74 20.27
C ALA A 2 9.47 -21.15 19.22
N ILE A 3 9.49 -21.74 18.03
CA ILE A 3 10.11 -21.12 16.85
C ILE A 3 9.00 -20.40 16.10
N VAL A 4 9.10 -19.07 15.99
CA VAL A 4 8.06 -18.22 15.40
C VAL A 4 8.59 -17.62 14.10
N VAL A 5 7.99 -18.02 12.98
CA VAL A 5 8.36 -17.52 11.65
C VAL A 5 7.41 -16.39 11.28
N ILE A 6 7.96 -15.18 11.09
CA ILE A 6 7.23 -13.95 10.77
C ILE A 6 7.99 -13.18 9.70
N GLY A 7 7.36 -12.25 9.00
CA GLY A 7 8.04 -11.49 7.95
C GLY A 7 7.15 -10.64 7.07
N GLU A 8 7.81 -9.93 6.14
CA GLU A 8 7.13 -9.20 5.07
C GLU A 8 6.33 -10.18 4.17
N GLU A 9 5.19 -9.73 3.66
CA GLU A 9 4.48 -10.43 2.59
C GLU A 9 5.29 -10.33 1.28
N PRO A 10 5.14 -11.26 0.33
CA PRO A 10 5.85 -11.20 -0.95
C PRO A 10 5.52 -9.93 -1.74
N TYR A 11 6.54 -9.27 -2.28
CA TYR A 11 6.40 -8.10 -3.16
C TYR A 11 7.47 -8.13 -4.25
N ALA A 12 7.24 -7.35 -5.32
CA ALA A 12 8.20 -7.12 -6.38
C ALA A 12 8.14 -5.65 -6.83
N GLU A 13 9.29 -5.10 -7.20
CA GLU A 13 9.41 -3.71 -7.69
C GLU A 13 8.79 -2.69 -6.71
N TRP A 14 8.07 -1.67 -7.21
CA TRP A 14 7.52 -0.59 -6.38
C TRP A 14 6.43 -1.04 -5.41
N PHE A 15 5.86 -2.26 -5.55
CA PHE A 15 4.96 -2.80 -4.54
C PHE A 15 5.65 -3.00 -3.19
N GLY A 16 6.98 -3.11 -3.21
CA GLY A 16 7.81 -3.09 -2.02
C GLY A 16 8.19 -1.69 -1.55
N ASP A 17 7.82 -0.59 -2.21
CA ASP A 17 8.20 0.75 -1.74
C ASP A 17 7.44 1.06 -0.43
N ILE A 18 8.20 1.32 0.63
CA ILE A 18 7.67 1.64 1.97
C ILE A 18 8.12 3.05 2.38
N GLN A 19 7.30 3.71 3.19
CA GLN A 19 7.61 5.03 3.75
C GLN A 19 8.10 4.98 5.19
N LEU A 20 7.80 3.88 5.89
CA LEU A 20 8.12 3.66 7.30
C LEU A 20 8.95 2.39 7.43
N LEU A 21 10.04 2.45 8.20
CA LEU A 21 10.89 1.28 8.44
C LEU A 21 10.35 0.37 9.53
N GLU A 22 9.40 0.83 10.35
CA GLU A 22 8.80 0.01 11.40
C GLU A 22 8.05 -1.19 10.81
N TYR A 23 8.49 -2.39 11.17
CA TYR A 23 7.83 -3.63 10.73
C TYR A 23 6.37 -3.68 11.21
N GLN A 24 5.43 -3.93 10.30
CA GLN A 24 4.00 -3.95 10.63
C GLN A 24 3.50 -2.69 11.37
N HIS A 25 3.94 -1.51 10.94
CA HIS A 25 3.38 -0.24 11.41
C HIS A 25 1.84 -0.25 11.33
N GLY A 26 1.17 0.30 12.34
CA GLY A 26 -0.30 0.33 12.45
C GLY A 26 -0.94 -1.02 12.85
N ASN A 27 -0.55 -2.14 12.25
CA ASN A 27 -1.12 -3.48 12.54
C ASN A 27 -0.08 -4.47 13.07
N LYS A 28 0.23 -4.35 14.37
CA LYS A 28 1.27 -5.10 15.10
C LYS A 28 0.90 -6.55 15.45
N ARG A 29 0.38 -7.30 14.47
CA ARG A 29 -0.12 -8.68 14.67
C ARG A 29 0.97 -9.63 15.18
N ASP A 30 2.17 -9.58 14.62
CA ASP A 30 3.23 -10.53 14.95
C ASP A 30 3.85 -10.21 16.30
N LEU A 31 4.04 -8.92 16.61
CA LEU A 31 4.48 -8.48 17.94
C LEU A 31 3.52 -8.98 19.04
N ALA A 32 2.21 -8.90 18.81
CA ALA A 32 1.22 -9.40 19.75
C ALA A 32 1.33 -10.92 19.98
N LEU A 33 1.64 -11.70 18.94
CA LEU A 33 1.92 -13.13 19.05
C LEU A 33 3.18 -13.39 19.90
N LEU A 34 4.28 -12.70 19.63
CA LEU A 34 5.54 -12.86 20.37
C LEU A 34 5.35 -12.50 21.86
N GLN A 35 4.69 -11.37 22.14
CA GLN A 35 4.40 -10.94 23.51
C GLN A 35 3.51 -11.95 24.26
N ARG A 36 2.51 -12.53 23.59
CA ARG A 36 1.66 -13.57 24.19
C ARG A 36 2.47 -14.80 24.60
N LEU A 37 3.38 -15.27 23.76
CA LEU A 37 4.24 -16.41 24.08
C LEU A 37 5.20 -16.08 25.23
N LYS A 38 5.79 -14.88 25.22
CA LYS A 38 6.67 -14.41 26.29
C LYS A 38 5.95 -14.31 27.65
N GLN A 39 4.71 -13.82 27.67
CA GLN A 39 3.87 -13.77 28.90
C GLN A 39 3.58 -15.16 29.47
N GLN A 40 3.59 -16.20 28.64
CA GLN A 40 3.44 -17.59 29.06
C GLN A 40 4.76 -18.22 29.53
N ASN A 41 5.85 -17.44 29.63
CA ASN A 41 7.20 -17.91 29.93
C ASN A 41 7.71 -18.99 28.96
N ILE A 42 7.26 -18.94 27.69
CA ILE A 42 7.76 -19.82 26.64
C ILE A 42 8.96 -19.12 25.99
N PRO A 43 10.16 -19.75 25.93
CA PRO A 43 11.29 -19.19 25.20
C PRO A 43 10.97 -19.06 23.71
N VAL A 44 11.26 -17.91 23.10
CA VAL A 44 10.89 -17.55 21.72
C VAL A 44 12.14 -17.38 20.86
N VAL A 45 12.24 -18.19 19.81
CA VAL A 45 13.22 -18.02 18.72
C VAL A 45 12.48 -17.50 17.50
N THR A 46 12.75 -16.25 17.11
CA THR A 46 12.13 -15.63 15.94
C THR A 46 12.96 -15.86 14.70
N VAL A 47 12.32 -16.32 13.63
CA VAL A 47 12.89 -16.38 12.28
C VAL A 47 12.18 -15.31 11.44
N PHE A 48 12.93 -14.30 11.04
CA PHE A 48 12.40 -13.13 10.36
C PHE A 48 12.69 -13.17 8.85
N LEU A 49 11.62 -13.26 8.07
CA LEU A 49 11.67 -13.25 6.60
C LEU A 49 11.47 -11.82 6.09
N SER A 50 12.44 -11.30 5.35
CA SER A 50 12.37 -9.93 4.84
C SER A 50 13.27 -9.75 3.63
N GLY A 51 12.91 -8.81 2.75
CA GLY A 51 13.76 -8.42 1.63
C GLY A 51 14.84 -7.41 2.02
N ARG A 52 14.78 -6.86 3.25
CA ARG A 52 15.62 -5.75 3.73
C ARG A 52 15.63 -5.65 5.26
N PRO A 53 16.60 -4.97 5.87
CA PRO A 53 16.51 -4.59 7.27
C PRO A 53 15.30 -3.67 7.50
N LEU A 54 14.53 -3.97 8.55
CA LEU A 54 13.45 -3.15 9.06
C LEU A 54 13.70 -2.81 10.53
N TRP A 55 13.08 -1.76 11.02
CA TRP A 55 13.11 -1.43 12.44
C TRP A 55 12.18 -2.39 13.19
N VAL A 56 12.79 -3.26 14.02
CA VAL A 56 12.15 -4.39 14.70
C VAL A 56 12.51 -4.45 16.18
N ASN A 57 12.81 -3.30 16.81
CA ASN A 57 13.27 -3.28 18.21
C ASN A 57 12.24 -3.90 19.17
N LYS A 58 10.94 -3.70 18.90
CA LYS A 58 9.84 -4.24 19.70
C LYS A 58 9.81 -5.77 19.62
N GLU A 59 9.95 -6.29 18.41
CA GLU A 59 9.97 -7.73 18.12
C GLU A 59 11.25 -8.36 18.69
N LEU A 60 12.41 -7.72 18.55
CA LEU A 60 13.68 -8.13 19.18
C LEU A 60 13.55 -8.24 20.71
N ASN A 61 12.94 -7.25 21.38
CA ASN A 61 12.70 -7.30 22.83
C ASN A 61 11.73 -8.42 23.22
N ALA A 62 10.84 -8.84 22.32
CA ALA A 62 9.88 -9.92 22.56
C ALA A 62 10.44 -11.33 22.28
N SER A 63 11.69 -11.43 21.80
CA SER A 63 12.35 -12.69 21.43
C SER A 63 13.55 -12.99 22.32
N ASP A 64 13.81 -14.26 22.60
CA ASP A 64 15.04 -14.72 23.26
C ASP A 64 16.20 -14.90 22.26
N ALA A 65 15.86 -15.22 21.00
CA ALA A 65 16.78 -15.21 19.87
C ALA A 65 16.06 -14.70 18.61
N PHE A 66 16.80 -14.06 17.71
CA PHE A 66 16.25 -13.48 16.48
C PHE A 66 17.19 -13.74 15.31
N VAL A 67 16.67 -14.34 14.24
CA VAL A 67 17.42 -14.69 13.03
C VAL A 67 16.85 -13.96 11.83
N ALA A 68 17.66 -13.14 11.18
CA ALA A 68 17.34 -12.60 9.87
C ALA A 68 17.58 -13.67 8.80
N ALA A 69 16.51 -14.28 8.30
CA ALA A 69 16.56 -15.37 7.32
C ALA A 69 16.35 -14.89 5.87
N TRP A 70 16.13 -13.59 5.68
CA TRP A 70 15.93 -12.96 4.37
C TRP A 70 14.79 -13.62 3.57
N LEU A 71 14.99 -13.86 2.28
CA LEU A 71 14.09 -14.61 1.40
C LEU A 71 14.81 -15.91 0.95
N PRO A 72 14.73 -17.00 1.74
CA PRO A 72 15.61 -18.16 1.61
C PRO A 72 15.33 -19.07 0.39
N GLY A 73 14.26 -18.81 -0.36
CA GLY A 73 13.88 -19.61 -1.53
C GLY A 73 13.23 -20.94 -1.15
N SER A 74 13.39 -21.97 -2.00
CA SER A 74 12.71 -23.26 -1.87
C SER A 74 13.23 -24.12 -0.71
N GLU A 75 14.50 -23.98 -0.34
CA GLU A 75 15.20 -24.88 0.56
C GLU A 75 15.06 -24.47 2.04
N GLY A 76 13.81 -24.37 2.51
CA GLY A 76 13.51 -23.96 3.90
C GLY A 76 14.13 -24.85 4.98
N GLN A 77 14.54 -26.08 4.64
CA GLN A 77 15.26 -26.98 5.55
C GLN A 77 16.60 -26.39 6.03
N GLY A 78 17.25 -25.52 5.25
CA GLY A 78 18.50 -24.87 5.64
C GLY A 78 18.38 -24.05 6.93
N ILE A 79 17.18 -23.57 7.27
CA ILE A 79 16.90 -22.92 8.57
C ILE A 79 17.02 -23.92 9.72
N ALA A 80 16.47 -25.13 9.56
CA ALA A 80 16.53 -26.19 10.56
C ALA A 80 17.94 -26.75 10.75
N ASP A 81 18.70 -26.86 9.65
CA ASP A 81 20.09 -27.34 9.66
C ASP A 81 21.00 -26.48 10.55
N VAL A 82 20.71 -25.18 10.67
CA VAL A 82 21.44 -24.28 11.58
C VAL A 82 20.80 -24.29 12.98
N LEU A 83 19.47 -24.10 13.09
CA LEU A 83 18.80 -23.88 14.38
C LEU A 83 18.76 -25.11 15.29
N LEU A 84 18.75 -26.32 14.71
CA LEU A 84 18.55 -27.56 15.45
C LEU A 84 19.87 -28.32 15.60
N ARG A 85 19.99 -29.05 16.70
CA ARG A 85 21.03 -30.06 16.88
C ARG A 85 20.65 -31.34 16.12
N ASP A 86 21.65 -32.14 15.79
CA ASP A 86 21.41 -33.48 15.24
C ASP A 86 20.76 -34.41 16.29
N SER A 87 20.42 -35.62 15.87
CA SER A 87 19.86 -36.66 16.74
C SER A 87 20.80 -37.11 17.87
N LYS A 88 22.09 -36.78 17.80
CA LYS A 88 23.11 -37.06 18.83
C LYS A 88 23.34 -35.85 19.75
N GLY A 89 22.63 -34.75 19.53
CA GLY A 89 22.77 -33.52 20.30
C GLY A 89 23.97 -32.64 19.90
N ASN A 90 24.61 -32.88 18.76
CA ASN A 90 25.70 -32.03 18.25
C ASN A 90 25.16 -30.85 17.43
N ILE A 91 25.93 -29.77 17.37
CA ILE A 91 25.70 -28.70 16.41
C ILE A 91 25.95 -29.26 15.00
N GLN A 92 24.96 -29.12 14.12
CA GLN A 92 25.03 -29.56 12.72
C GLN A 92 25.81 -28.55 11.87
N HIS A 93 25.34 -27.30 11.91
CA HIS A 93 25.94 -26.15 11.24
C HIS A 93 25.90 -24.94 12.18
N ASP A 94 26.93 -24.09 12.11
CA ASP A 94 26.96 -22.81 12.81
C ASP A 94 26.54 -21.67 11.86
N PHE A 95 26.13 -20.54 12.43
CA PHE A 95 25.90 -19.31 11.69
C PHE A 95 27.22 -18.81 11.10
N SER A 96 27.21 -18.50 9.80
CA SER A 96 28.35 -17.91 9.09
C SER A 96 28.01 -16.59 8.39
N GLY A 97 26.71 -16.34 8.16
CA GLY A 97 26.22 -15.13 7.53
C GLY A 97 26.58 -13.88 8.32
N LYS A 98 27.04 -12.85 7.61
CA LYS A 98 27.27 -11.51 8.15
C LYS A 98 26.42 -10.52 7.38
N LEU A 99 25.94 -9.49 8.07
CA LEU A 99 25.08 -8.46 7.49
C LEU A 99 25.77 -7.77 6.31
N SER A 100 25.19 -7.89 5.12
CA SER A 100 25.57 -7.09 3.94
C SER A 100 24.87 -5.73 3.90
N PHE A 101 23.92 -5.50 4.81
CA PHE A 101 23.21 -4.23 5.00
C PHE A 101 23.19 -3.86 6.49
N SER A 102 23.39 -2.59 6.80
CA SER A 102 23.32 -2.09 8.17
C SER A 102 21.89 -2.24 8.72
N TRP A 103 21.75 -2.66 9.98
CA TRP A 103 20.44 -2.78 10.61
C TRP A 103 20.07 -1.49 11.35
N PRO A 104 18.89 -0.89 11.09
CA PRO A 104 18.49 0.37 11.70
C PRO A 104 18.26 0.24 13.21
N LYS A 105 18.75 1.22 13.96
CA LYS A 105 18.50 1.42 15.40
C LYS A 105 17.24 2.23 15.65
N TYR A 106 16.93 3.13 14.74
CA TYR A 106 15.77 4.01 14.76
C TYR A 106 14.96 3.83 13.48
N ASP A 107 13.65 4.05 13.56
CA ASP A 107 12.69 3.85 12.47
C ASP A 107 12.76 4.94 11.37
N ASP A 108 13.56 5.98 11.57
CA ASP A 108 13.82 7.09 10.65
C ASP A 108 15.21 7.02 9.97
N GLN A 109 15.97 5.94 10.18
CA GLN A 109 17.29 5.74 9.56
C GLN A 109 17.19 5.18 8.13
N TYR A 110 16.57 5.93 7.22
CA TYR A 110 16.34 5.52 5.82
C TYR A 110 17.62 5.37 4.98
N LEU A 111 18.66 6.15 5.30
CA LEU A 111 19.97 6.12 4.64
C LEU A 111 21.03 5.81 5.71
N LEU A 112 21.37 4.52 5.85
CA LEU A 112 22.28 4.03 6.89
C LEU A 112 23.34 3.10 6.28
N ASN A 113 24.44 3.67 5.80
CA ASN A 113 25.45 2.95 5.05
C ASN A 113 26.80 2.97 5.74
N VAL A 114 27.55 1.88 5.56
CA VAL A 114 28.94 1.80 6.00
C VAL A 114 29.74 2.95 5.38
N LYS A 115 30.58 3.61 6.19
CA LYS A 115 31.37 4.82 5.86
C LYS A 115 30.61 6.14 5.86
N ASP A 116 29.32 6.15 6.20
CA ASP A 116 28.63 7.41 6.46
C ASP A 116 29.30 8.15 7.63
N ALA A 117 29.33 9.48 7.56
CA ALA A 117 29.95 10.31 8.60
C ALA A 117 29.27 10.13 9.97
N GLN A 118 27.95 9.88 9.97
CA GLN A 118 27.14 9.56 11.14
C GLN A 118 26.59 8.14 10.98
N TYR A 119 27.43 7.14 11.28
CA TYR A 119 27.07 5.73 11.15
C TYR A 119 26.76 5.11 12.52
N GLU A 120 25.47 5.11 12.87
CA GLU A 120 24.97 4.60 14.16
C GLU A 120 23.92 3.47 14.00
N PRO A 121 24.29 2.32 13.42
CA PRO A 121 23.38 1.19 13.28
C PRO A 121 23.10 0.49 14.61
N LEU A 122 22.01 -0.28 14.68
CA LEU A 122 21.79 -1.24 15.78
C LEU A 122 22.77 -2.40 15.66
N PHE A 123 22.86 -2.95 14.45
CA PHE A 123 23.83 -3.95 14.06
C PHE A 123 24.54 -3.48 12.79
N ALA A 124 25.85 -3.26 12.88
CA ALA A 124 26.62 -2.74 11.75
C ALA A 124 26.74 -3.75 10.60
N TYR A 125 26.97 -3.26 9.39
CA TYR A 125 27.53 -4.04 8.28
C TYR A 125 28.65 -4.96 8.78
N GLY A 126 28.60 -6.23 8.40
CA GLY A 126 29.53 -7.27 8.83
C GLY A 126 29.19 -7.93 10.17
N TYR A 127 28.15 -7.47 10.89
CA TYR A 127 27.70 -8.11 12.13
C TYR A 127 27.02 -9.47 11.85
N GLY A 128 27.15 -10.38 12.80
CA GLY A 128 26.44 -11.65 12.84
C GLY A 128 27.01 -12.51 13.96
N LEU A 129 26.15 -13.01 14.84
CA LEU A 129 26.58 -13.90 15.93
C LEU A 129 26.74 -15.33 15.42
N THR A 130 27.52 -16.10 16.16
CA THR A 130 27.79 -17.54 16.01
C THR A 130 27.50 -18.24 17.33
N TYR A 131 27.48 -19.58 17.35
CA TYR A 131 27.30 -20.33 18.59
C TYR A 131 28.46 -20.19 19.59
N ALA A 132 29.62 -19.72 19.14
CA ALA A 132 30.74 -19.41 20.02
C ALA A 132 30.56 -18.10 20.80
N ASP A 133 29.70 -17.20 20.31
CA ASP A 133 29.50 -15.88 20.91
C ASP A 133 28.62 -15.96 22.17
N LYS A 134 29.01 -15.21 23.20
CA LYS A 134 28.27 -15.11 24.47
C LYS A 134 27.74 -13.69 24.67
N THR A 135 26.98 -13.22 23.69
CA THR A 135 26.43 -11.86 23.66
C THR A 135 24.98 -11.90 24.10
N MET A 136 24.62 -11.05 25.06
CA MET A 136 23.22 -10.80 25.43
C MET A 136 22.84 -9.40 24.95
N LEU A 137 21.74 -9.31 24.21
CA LEU A 137 21.23 -8.02 23.76
C LEU A 137 20.51 -7.34 24.93
N ALA A 138 20.91 -6.12 25.26
CA ALA A 138 20.18 -5.31 26.24
C ALA A 138 18.82 -4.89 25.68
N GLN A 139 17.87 -4.57 26.57
CA GLN A 139 16.56 -4.03 26.18
C GLN A 139 16.75 -2.82 25.25
N LEU A 140 16.15 -2.88 24.07
CA LEU A 140 16.21 -1.82 23.08
C LEU A 140 15.12 -0.77 23.32
N SER A 141 15.36 0.46 22.86
CA SER A 141 14.33 1.49 22.86
C SER A 141 13.25 1.15 21.84
N GLU A 142 11.99 1.23 22.26
CA GLU A 142 10.80 1.01 21.42
C GLU A 142 10.13 2.34 21.00
N VAL A 143 10.79 3.47 21.27
CA VAL A 143 10.28 4.80 20.90
C VAL A 143 10.48 5.02 19.41
N THR A 144 9.38 5.29 18.71
CA THR A 144 9.35 5.65 17.30
C THR A 144 9.69 7.13 17.11
N ARG A 145 10.45 7.44 16.06
CA ARG A 145 10.88 8.81 15.67
C ARG A 145 10.33 9.21 14.33
N ALA A 146 10.15 8.24 13.43
CA ALA A 146 9.51 8.47 12.16
C ALA A 146 8.09 8.98 12.42
N ALA A 147 7.87 10.26 12.17
CA ALA A 147 6.54 10.71 11.85
C ALA A 147 6.19 10.07 10.50
N PRO A 148 4.94 9.62 10.28
CA PRO A 148 4.45 9.49 8.90
C PRO A 148 4.87 10.76 8.19
N LYS A 149 5.40 10.67 6.96
CA LYS A 149 5.46 11.86 6.13
C LYS A 149 4.02 12.34 6.03
N GLN A 150 3.67 13.30 6.88
CA GLN A 150 2.61 14.24 6.60
C GLN A 150 3.05 14.78 5.26
N HIS A 151 2.41 14.29 4.21
CA HIS A 151 2.38 15.00 2.96
C HIS A 151 2.14 16.45 3.36
N SER A 152 3.03 17.35 2.94
CA SER A 152 2.95 18.79 3.19
C SER A 152 1.48 19.15 3.31
N GLY A 153 1.03 19.74 4.42
CA GLY A 153 -0.37 19.79 4.88
C GLY A 153 -1.43 20.35 3.89
N GLU A 154 -1.05 20.53 2.65
CA GLU A 154 -1.82 20.82 1.45
C GLU A 154 -2.35 19.58 0.70
N GLN A 155 -1.80 18.36 0.88
CA GLN A 155 -2.22 17.17 0.12
C GLN A 155 -2.31 15.88 0.98
N LEU A 156 -3.39 15.10 0.85
CA LEU A 156 -3.53 13.74 1.39
C LEU A 156 -3.58 12.73 0.22
N PRO A 157 -2.54 11.90 -0.02
CA PRO A 157 -2.54 10.99 -1.15
C PRO A 157 -3.50 9.83 -0.96
N LEU A 158 -4.06 9.37 -2.07
CA LEU A 158 -4.88 8.16 -2.13
C LEU A 158 -4.24 7.13 -3.06
N PHE A 159 -3.76 7.58 -4.22
CA PHE A 159 -2.98 6.80 -5.16
C PHE A 159 -1.95 7.70 -5.85
N VAL A 160 -0.76 7.81 -5.28
CA VAL A 160 0.36 8.60 -5.83
C VAL A 160 1.56 7.65 -5.96
N ARG A 161 1.83 7.21 -7.20
CA ARG A 161 2.68 6.06 -7.54
C ARG A 161 2.12 4.72 -7.03
N ASN A 162 1.78 4.65 -5.75
CA ASN A 162 1.21 3.49 -5.05
C ASN A 162 -0.09 3.85 -4.33
N LEU A 163 -0.87 2.83 -3.98
CA LEU A 163 -2.02 2.95 -3.08
C LEU A 163 -1.52 3.40 -1.70
N ALA A 164 -2.18 4.40 -1.11
CA ALA A 164 -1.91 4.75 0.28
C ALA A 164 -2.41 3.64 1.23
N ASP A 165 -1.90 3.64 2.47
CA ASP A 165 -2.28 2.66 3.48
C ASP A 165 -3.80 2.64 3.69
N GLY A 166 -4.37 1.43 3.74
CA GLY A 166 -5.81 1.25 3.90
C GLY A 166 -6.65 1.49 2.65
N LEU A 167 -6.03 1.60 1.46
CA LEU A 167 -6.73 1.65 0.18
C LEU A 167 -6.48 0.41 -0.69
N ALA A 168 -7.44 0.13 -1.56
CA ALA A 168 -7.38 -0.90 -2.58
C ALA A 168 -8.16 -0.45 -3.82
N TRP A 169 -7.84 -1.01 -4.98
CA TRP A 169 -8.73 -0.91 -6.14
C TRP A 169 -9.86 -1.92 -5.99
N ALA A 170 -11.03 -1.61 -6.51
CA ALA A 170 -12.12 -2.56 -6.62
C ALA A 170 -12.79 -2.46 -7.99
N LEU A 171 -12.97 -3.60 -8.64
CA LEU A 171 -13.62 -3.70 -9.94
C LEU A 171 -14.95 -4.41 -9.72
N SER A 172 -16.06 -3.75 -10.06
CA SER A 172 -17.39 -4.36 -9.95
C SER A 172 -18.08 -4.48 -11.29
N ASP A 173 -18.79 -5.60 -11.46
CA ASP A 173 -19.67 -5.89 -12.59
C ASP A 173 -21.07 -6.27 -12.09
N SER A 174 -22.01 -6.41 -13.02
CA SER A 174 -23.42 -6.69 -12.70
C SER A 174 -23.71 -8.14 -12.36
N THR A 175 -22.77 -9.07 -12.55
CA THR A 175 -23.03 -10.52 -12.48
C THR A 175 -22.41 -11.18 -11.26
N THR A 176 -21.19 -10.77 -10.89
CA THR A 176 -20.40 -11.36 -9.80
C THR A 176 -20.19 -10.42 -8.62
N GLY A 177 -20.56 -9.15 -8.76
CA GLY A 177 -20.40 -8.13 -7.72
C GLY A 177 -19.02 -7.47 -7.75
N GLN A 178 -18.46 -7.18 -6.57
CA GLN A 178 -17.23 -6.41 -6.42
C GLN A 178 -16.02 -7.31 -6.10
N LYS A 179 -14.92 -7.11 -6.81
CA LYS A 179 -13.62 -7.74 -6.55
C LYS A 179 -12.59 -6.68 -6.14
N THR A 180 -12.13 -6.76 -4.88
CA THR A 180 -11.09 -5.87 -4.34
C THR A 180 -9.70 -6.44 -4.62
N VAL A 181 -8.78 -5.60 -5.07
CA VAL A 181 -7.42 -5.95 -5.50
C VAL A 181 -6.41 -4.88 -5.06
N ASN A 182 -5.20 -5.32 -4.76
CA ASN A 182 -4.05 -4.46 -4.47
C ASN A 182 -2.89 -4.66 -5.48
N THR A 183 -3.18 -5.23 -6.64
CA THR A 183 -2.23 -5.58 -7.70
C THR A 183 -2.13 -4.50 -8.79
N SER A 184 -1.14 -4.61 -9.70
CA SER A 184 -0.96 -3.69 -10.85
C SER A 184 -1.98 -3.94 -11.95
N SER A 185 -2.48 -5.17 -12.04
CA SER A 185 -3.50 -5.56 -13.01
C SER A 185 -4.61 -6.38 -12.36
N ALA A 186 -5.80 -6.27 -12.93
CA ALA A 186 -6.97 -7.03 -12.51
C ALA A 186 -8.02 -7.07 -13.61
N VAL A 187 -8.93 -8.01 -13.48
CA VAL A 187 -10.19 -8.06 -14.22
C VAL A 187 -11.33 -8.18 -13.22
N SER A 188 -12.50 -7.64 -13.59
CA SER A 188 -13.77 -7.82 -12.88
C SER A 188 -14.08 -9.31 -12.65
N GLY A 189 -15.00 -9.62 -11.76
CA GLY A 189 -15.23 -11.01 -11.35
C GLY A 189 -15.80 -11.88 -12.49
N ASP A 190 -16.50 -11.28 -13.46
CA ASP A 190 -16.90 -11.91 -14.71
C ASP A 190 -15.76 -12.14 -15.73
N GLY A 191 -14.57 -11.59 -15.46
CA GLY A 191 -13.39 -11.67 -16.30
C GLY A 191 -13.42 -10.82 -17.57
N LYS A 192 -14.44 -9.98 -17.80
CA LYS A 192 -14.67 -9.30 -19.08
C LYS A 192 -15.08 -7.83 -18.98
N SER A 193 -16.01 -7.47 -18.09
CA SER A 193 -16.66 -6.15 -18.11
C SER A 193 -15.70 -4.99 -17.87
N LEU A 194 -14.70 -5.18 -17.00
CA LEU A 194 -13.73 -4.17 -16.64
C LEU A 194 -12.36 -4.80 -16.43
N SER A 195 -11.34 -4.19 -17.02
CA SER A 195 -9.95 -4.53 -16.75
C SER A 195 -9.17 -3.32 -16.26
N MET A 196 -8.19 -3.58 -15.41
CA MET A 196 -7.22 -2.63 -14.90
C MET A 196 -5.83 -3.14 -15.23
N GLN A 197 -4.94 -2.26 -15.67
CA GLN A 197 -3.53 -2.53 -15.87
C GLN A 197 -2.69 -1.30 -15.53
N SER A 198 -1.44 -1.50 -15.17
CA SER A 198 -0.52 -0.40 -14.93
C SER A 198 -0.11 0.32 -16.21
N VAL A 199 0.15 1.62 -16.09
CA VAL A 199 0.70 2.47 -17.16
C VAL A 199 1.66 3.49 -16.56
N ASN A 200 2.44 4.15 -17.41
CA ASN A 200 3.45 5.12 -17.00
C ASN A 200 2.97 6.56 -17.27
N LEU A 201 3.16 7.43 -16.28
CA LEU A 201 3.07 8.89 -16.35
C LEU A 201 4.49 9.49 -16.32
N ALA A 202 5.13 9.49 -15.15
CA ALA A 202 6.47 10.05 -14.94
C ALA A 202 7.48 8.97 -14.52
N TYR A 203 6.99 7.93 -13.84
CA TYR A 203 7.72 6.75 -13.39
C TYR A 203 7.10 5.48 -13.98
N GLN A 204 7.78 4.35 -13.84
CA GLN A 204 7.22 3.07 -14.24
C GLN A 204 6.04 2.72 -13.32
N GLU A 205 4.90 2.38 -13.93
CA GLU A 205 3.68 1.84 -13.30
C GLU A 205 3.04 2.72 -12.22
N ASP A 206 3.27 4.03 -12.28
CA ASP A 206 2.68 5.06 -11.41
C ASP A 206 1.23 5.45 -11.77
N GLY A 207 0.68 4.87 -12.83
CA GLY A 207 -0.72 5.03 -13.24
C GLY A 207 -1.47 3.71 -13.36
N ARG A 208 -2.81 3.79 -13.41
CA ARG A 208 -3.71 2.68 -13.71
C ARG A 208 -4.60 3.03 -14.89
N LYS A 209 -4.57 2.19 -15.92
CA LYS A 209 -5.48 2.22 -17.06
C LYS A 209 -6.66 1.30 -16.79
N PHE A 210 -7.85 1.83 -17.04
CA PHE A 210 -9.10 1.11 -16.97
C PHE A 210 -9.69 0.97 -18.37
N VAL A 211 -10.21 -0.21 -18.68
CA VAL A 211 -10.88 -0.51 -19.95
C VAL A 211 -12.21 -1.18 -19.63
N TRP A 212 -13.30 -0.47 -19.91
CA TRP A 212 -14.65 -1.00 -19.89
C TRP A 212 -14.95 -1.65 -21.23
N GLN A 213 -15.41 -2.89 -21.21
CA GLN A 213 -15.83 -3.63 -22.39
C GLN A 213 -17.32 -3.99 -22.28
N THR A 214 -18.02 -4.07 -23.41
CA THR A 214 -19.38 -4.63 -23.48
C THR A 214 -19.44 -5.68 -24.59
N GLU A 215 -19.77 -6.91 -24.26
CA GLU A 215 -20.05 -7.97 -25.23
C GLU A 215 -21.57 -8.05 -25.47
N GLY A 216 -22.01 -7.95 -26.74
CA GLY A 216 -23.30 -8.50 -27.19
C GLY A 216 -24.59 -8.07 -26.46
N GLY A 217 -25.04 -6.83 -26.69
CA GLY A 217 -26.47 -6.58 -26.91
C GLY A 217 -27.37 -6.21 -25.73
N ASN A 218 -26.90 -6.22 -24.47
CA ASN A 218 -27.68 -5.65 -23.35
C ASN A 218 -26.99 -4.40 -22.79
N ALA A 219 -27.34 -3.25 -23.35
CA ALA A 219 -26.77 -1.92 -23.10
C ALA A 219 -27.02 -1.31 -21.69
N SER A 220 -27.22 -2.13 -20.64
CA SER A 220 -27.75 -1.66 -19.35
C SER A 220 -26.97 -2.08 -18.11
N THR A 221 -25.86 -2.82 -18.23
CA THR A 221 -25.09 -3.27 -17.07
C THR A 221 -23.86 -2.40 -16.86
N SER A 222 -23.96 -1.46 -15.92
CA SER A 222 -22.85 -0.59 -15.50
C SER A 222 -21.75 -1.41 -14.84
N ALA A 223 -20.49 -1.17 -15.22
CA ALA A 223 -19.32 -1.63 -14.48
C ALA A 223 -18.61 -0.44 -13.83
N THR A 224 -18.01 -0.66 -12.66
CA THR A 224 -17.45 0.41 -11.83
C THR A 224 -16.02 0.08 -11.41
N ALA A 225 -15.12 1.03 -11.61
CA ALA A 225 -13.79 1.06 -11.00
C ALA A 225 -13.85 1.94 -9.75
N SER A 226 -13.44 1.42 -8.60
CA SER A 226 -13.44 2.17 -7.33
C SER A 226 -12.05 2.20 -6.71
N LEU A 227 -11.67 3.35 -6.17
CA LEU A 227 -10.61 3.47 -5.18
C LEU A 227 -11.25 3.32 -3.79
N LYS A 228 -11.13 2.14 -3.20
CA LYS A 228 -11.90 1.68 -2.03
C LYS A 228 -11.05 1.71 -0.76
N TYR A 229 -11.64 2.15 0.36
CA TYR A 229 -11.03 1.98 1.67
C TYR A 229 -11.23 0.56 2.20
N THR A 230 -10.18 -0.04 2.75
CA THR A 230 -10.23 -1.38 3.35
C THR A 230 -11.04 -1.39 4.66
N ALA A 231 -11.18 -0.23 5.31
CA ALA A 231 -12.10 0.02 6.41
C ALA A 231 -12.75 1.41 6.21
N PRO A 232 -14.07 1.58 6.50
CA PRO A 232 -14.75 2.85 6.32
C PRO A 232 -14.03 4.01 7.02
N GLN A 233 -13.82 5.12 6.30
CA GLN A 233 -13.13 6.31 6.80
C GLN A 233 -14.13 7.41 7.16
N PRO A 234 -14.07 8.01 8.35
CA PRO A 234 -14.95 9.14 8.68
C PRO A 234 -14.60 10.33 7.79
N LEU A 235 -15.61 11.07 7.30
CA LEU A 235 -15.33 12.25 6.45
C LEU A 235 -14.57 13.35 7.21
N SER A 236 -14.61 13.35 8.54
CA SER A 236 -13.78 14.23 9.37
C SER A 236 -12.27 13.96 9.21
N ALA A 237 -11.88 12.79 8.69
CA ALA A 237 -10.49 12.44 8.40
C ALA A 237 -9.96 13.05 7.09
N LEU A 238 -10.82 13.67 6.26
CA LEU A 238 -10.41 14.31 5.01
C LEU A 238 -9.57 15.59 5.20
N ALA A 239 -9.25 15.97 6.45
CA ALA A 239 -8.61 17.23 6.80
C ALA A 239 -9.37 18.45 6.23
N ASP A 240 -8.69 19.58 6.01
CA ASP A 240 -9.25 20.77 5.35
C ASP A 240 -9.31 20.63 3.80
N SER A 241 -9.26 19.39 3.29
CA SER A 241 -9.24 19.14 1.85
C SER A 241 -10.51 19.66 1.19
N LYS A 242 -10.35 20.35 0.07
CA LYS A 242 -11.44 20.94 -0.70
C LYS A 242 -11.67 20.25 -2.03
N PHE A 243 -10.64 19.60 -2.57
CA PHE A 243 -10.69 18.99 -3.90
C PHE A 243 -10.12 17.57 -3.86
N MET A 244 -10.62 16.71 -4.73
CA MET A 244 -9.87 15.55 -5.20
C MET A 244 -9.16 15.95 -6.50
N GLN A 245 -7.83 15.93 -6.50
CA GLN A 245 -6.99 16.16 -7.66
C GLN A 245 -6.47 14.82 -8.20
N MET A 246 -6.38 14.70 -9.52
CA MET A 246 -5.78 13.54 -10.19
C MET A 246 -5.26 13.89 -11.57
N SER A 247 -4.32 13.08 -12.07
CA SER A 247 -3.92 13.07 -13.47
C SER A 247 -4.79 12.08 -14.23
N ILE A 248 -5.38 12.50 -15.34
CA ILE A 248 -6.23 11.68 -16.22
C ILE A 248 -5.68 11.66 -17.65
N ARG A 249 -5.72 10.50 -18.30
CA ARG A 249 -5.42 10.35 -19.73
C ARG A 249 -6.60 9.69 -20.43
N LEU A 250 -7.18 10.38 -21.40
CA LEU A 250 -8.26 9.86 -22.23
C LEU A 250 -7.72 8.98 -23.35
N ASP A 251 -7.99 7.68 -23.34
CA ASP A 251 -7.51 6.76 -24.37
C ASP A 251 -8.58 6.57 -25.49
N GLN A 252 -9.86 6.59 -25.10
CA GLN A 252 -11.01 6.43 -26.00
C GLN A 252 -12.07 7.51 -25.71
N THR A 253 -12.61 8.15 -26.75
CA THR A 253 -13.74 9.08 -26.59
C THR A 253 -14.98 8.33 -26.09
N PRO A 254 -15.65 8.80 -25.03
CA PRO A 254 -16.82 8.12 -24.49
C PRO A 254 -18.00 8.21 -25.47
N SER A 255 -18.72 7.10 -25.67
CA SER A 255 -19.95 7.03 -26.48
C SER A 255 -21.23 7.11 -25.64
N ALA A 256 -21.10 7.05 -24.31
CA ALA A 256 -22.15 7.29 -23.34
C ALA A 256 -21.57 8.01 -22.11
N ASP A 257 -22.43 8.31 -21.15
CA ASP A 257 -22.01 8.96 -19.92
C ASP A 257 -20.96 8.15 -19.14
N VAL A 258 -20.04 8.88 -18.54
CA VAL A 258 -19.02 8.38 -17.60
C VAL A 258 -19.27 9.10 -16.30
N SER A 259 -19.83 8.40 -15.32
CA SER A 259 -20.11 9.00 -14.02
C SER A 259 -18.89 8.90 -13.12
N ILE A 260 -18.62 10.00 -12.39
CA ILE A 260 -17.66 10.02 -11.29
C ILE A 260 -18.41 10.31 -10.00
N ALA A 261 -18.08 9.58 -8.95
CA ALA A 261 -18.62 9.82 -7.62
C ALA A 261 -17.52 9.79 -6.56
N LEU A 262 -17.57 10.71 -5.60
CA LEU A 262 -16.54 10.91 -4.59
C LEU A 262 -17.10 10.67 -3.19
N MET A 263 -16.26 10.07 -2.33
CA MET A 263 -16.51 9.86 -0.90
C MET A 263 -17.89 9.22 -0.66
N CYS A 264 -18.03 7.99 -1.17
CA CYS A 264 -19.29 7.26 -1.18
C CYS A 264 -19.38 6.24 -0.05
N GLN A 265 -20.58 6.12 0.53
CA GLN A 265 -21.03 4.98 1.32
C GLN A 265 -22.30 4.43 0.68
N GLN A 266 -22.25 3.18 0.23
CA GLN A 266 -23.35 2.60 -0.56
C GLN A 266 -23.75 3.52 -1.72
N SER A 267 -25.00 3.99 -1.83
CA SER A 267 -25.45 4.93 -2.87
C SER A 267 -25.31 6.40 -2.50
N SER A 268 -24.97 6.73 -1.24
CA SER A 268 -24.81 8.11 -0.79
C SER A 268 -23.37 8.55 -1.02
N CYS A 269 -23.18 9.57 -1.85
CA CYS A 269 -21.86 10.13 -2.16
C CYS A 269 -21.84 11.62 -1.81
N LEU A 270 -20.66 12.11 -1.43
CA LEU A 270 -20.46 13.54 -1.23
C LEU A 270 -20.64 14.32 -2.55
N ARG A 271 -20.23 13.71 -3.65
CA ARG A 271 -20.42 14.21 -5.01
C ARG A 271 -20.68 13.06 -5.96
N SER A 272 -21.57 13.28 -6.93
CA SER A 272 -21.82 12.34 -8.03
C SER A 272 -22.29 13.12 -9.26
N GLU A 273 -21.63 12.95 -10.40
CA GLU A 273 -21.91 13.72 -11.61
C GLU A 273 -21.38 13.04 -12.88
N SER A 274 -21.66 13.66 -14.02
CA SER A 274 -21.10 13.29 -15.32
C SER A 274 -19.70 13.90 -15.50
N LEU A 275 -18.74 13.08 -15.89
CA LEU A 275 -17.38 13.50 -16.24
C LEU A 275 -17.29 13.98 -17.70
N LEU A 276 -18.33 13.78 -18.52
CA LEU A 276 -18.34 14.13 -19.94
C LEU A 276 -17.94 15.58 -20.25
N PRO A 277 -18.42 16.62 -19.53
CA PRO A 277 -18.06 18.00 -19.81
C PRO A 277 -16.54 18.19 -19.79
N LEU A 278 -15.87 17.60 -18.80
CA LEU A 278 -14.42 17.63 -18.68
C LEU A 278 -13.73 16.75 -19.75
N LEU A 279 -14.22 15.53 -20.00
CA LEU A 279 -13.60 14.63 -20.99
C LEU A 279 -13.65 15.18 -22.41
N SER A 280 -14.67 16.00 -22.73
CA SER A 280 -14.81 16.60 -24.06
C SER A 280 -13.72 17.62 -24.41
N GLY A 281 -13.10 18.24 -23.40
CA GLY A 281 -12.02 19.22 -23.56
C GLY A 281 -10.61 18.60 -23.55
N LEU A 282 -10.49 17.30 -23.29
CA LEU A 282 -9.21 16.61 -23.12
C LEU A 282 -8.65 16.09 -24.45
N SER A 283 -7.36 16.33 -24.68
CA SER A 283 -6.64 15.76 -25.81
C SER A 283 -6.38 14.27 -25.59
N ARG A 284 -6.77 13.42 -26.55
CA ARG A 284 -6.56 11.96 -26.46
C ARG A 284 -5.08 11.61 -26.34
N GLY A 285 -4.77 10.63 -25.48
CA GLY A 285 -3.42 10.13 -25.26
C GLY A 285 -2.50 11.06 -24.46
N GLN A 286 -2.98 12.24 -24.03
CA GLN A 286 -2.22 13.16 -23.19
C GLN A 286 -2.75 13.16 -21.76
N TRP A 287 -1.82 13.26 -20.81
CA TRP A 287 -2.14 13.43 -19.39
C TRP A 287 -2.56 14.87 -19.11
N HIS A 288 -3.64 15.03 -18.36
CA HIS A 288 -4.15 16.31 -17.91
C HIS A 288 -4.36 16.23 -16.39
N THR A 289 -3.98 17.27 -15.67
CA THR A 289 -4.29 17.37 -14.23
C THR A 289 -5.67 17.99 -14.07
N ILE A 290 -6.54 17.27 -13.38
CA ILE A 290 -7.92 17.67 -13.13
C ILE A 290 -8.18 17.73 -11.62
N ALA A 291 -9.15 18.54 -11.23
CA ALA A 291 -9.62 18.58 -9.86
C ALA A 291 -11.14 18.70 -9.77
N LEU A 292 -11.69 18.06 -8.75
CA LEU A 292 -13.10 18.05 -8.44
C LEU A 292 -13.29 18.57 -7.00
N PRO A 293 -13.98 19.70 -6.78
CA PRO A 293 -14.52 20.04 -5.47
C PRO A 293 -15.17 18.84 -4.78
N LEU A 294 -14.85 18.63 -3.50
CA LEU A 294 -15.44 17.56 -2.71
C LEU A 294 -16.90 17.89 -2.35
N TYR A 295 -17.16 19.14 -1.99
CA TYR A 295 -18.47 19.60 -1.51
C TYR A 295 -19.18 20.43 -2.58
N CYS A 296 -20.41 20.02 -2.90
CA CYS A 296 -21.34 20.77 -3.75
C CYS A 296 -22.55 21.24 -2.93
N GLU A 297 -23.19 22.33 -3.34
CA GLU A 297 -24.42 22.80 -2.67
C GLU A 297 -25.51 21.72 -2.73
N GLY A 298 -26.20 21.50 -1.60
CA GLY A 298 -27.26 20.49 -1.49
C GLY A 298 -26.78 19.03 -1.36
N ALA A 299 -25.46 18.78 -1.30
CA ALA A 299 -24.91 17.43 -1.13
C ALA A 299 -25.31 16.82 0.23
N ARG A 300 -25.85 15.60 0.20
CA ARG A 300 -26.13 14.81 1.40
C ARG A 300 -24.90 13.97 1.74
N ALA A 301 -24.05 14.50 2.61
CA ALA A 301 -22.80 13.85 2.97
C ALA A 301 -23.05 12.56 3.78
N PRO A 302 -22.45 11.41 3.43
CA PRO A 302 -22.43 10.26 4.32
C PRO A 302 -21.57 10.56 5.56
N GLN A 303 -21.73 9.81 6.65
CA GLN A 303 -20.89 9.99 7.84
C GLN A 303 -19.48 9.42 7.64
N VAL A 304 -19.40 8.33 6.88
CA VAL A 304 -18.16 7.62 6.52
C VAL A 304 -18.10 7.42 5.01
N ALA A 305 -16.91 7.25 4.47
CA ALA A 305 -16.67 6.84 3.09
C ALA A 305 -16.12 5.42 3.05
N GLU A 306 -16.72 4.58 2.21
CA GLU A 306 -16.23 3.25 1.85
C GLU A 306 -15.42 3.29 0.55
N ASP A 307 -15.79 4.18 -0.37
CA ASP A 307 -15.04 4.43 -1.61
C ASP A 307 -14.65 5.90 -1.68
N ALA A 308 -13.36 6.18 -1.88
CA ALA A 308 -12.87 7.54 -2.09
C ALA A 308 -13.34 8.09 -3.45
N MET A 309 -13.31 7.23 -4.48
CA MET A 309 -13.71 7.56 -5.85
C MET A 309 -14.34 6.34 -6.50
N ARG A 310 -15.37 6.56 -7.32
CA ARG A 310 -15.95 5.58 -8.24
C ARG A 310 -16.03 6.18 -9.63
N LEU A 311 -15.69 5.38 -10.65
CA LEU A 311 -15.90 5.69 -12.05
C LEU A 311 -16.74 4.58 -12.66
N SER A 312 -17.85 4.95 -13.29
CA SER A 312 -18.74 3.99 -13.92
C SER A 312 -19.20 4.44 -15.30
N THR A 313 -19.46 3.47 -16.16
CA THR A 313 -20.08 3.69 -17.46
C THR A 313 -20.79 2.42 -17.92
N THR A 314 -21.69 2.58 -18.88
CA THR A 314 -22.48 1.48 -19.47
C THR A 314 -22.02 1.11 -20.88
N GLN A 315 -21.05 1.81 -21.45
CA GLN A 315 -20.55 1.59 -22.81
C GLN A 315 -19.03 1.39 -22.83
N PRO A 316 -18.47 0.83 -23.91
CA PRO A 316 -17.03 0.68 -24.07
C PRO A 316 -16.32 2.02 -23.92
N PHE A 317 -15.33 2.05 -23.04
CA PHE A 317 -14.60 3.26 -22.69
C PHE A 317 -13.23 2.93 -22.13
N SER A 318 -12.28 3.85 -22.27
CA SER A 318 -10.95 3.68 -21.69
C SER A 318 -10.30 5.00 -21.32
N LEU A 319 -9.75 5.03 -20.11
CA LEU A 319 -8.93 6.10 -19.57
C LEU A 319 -7.82 5.53 -18.69
N ALA A 320 -6.86 6.37 -18.31
CA ALA A 320 -5.92 6.09 -17.24
C ALA A 320 -5.94 7.19 -16.18
N LEU A 321 -5.61 6.82 -14.95
CA LEU A 321 -5.56 7.69 -13.77
C LEU A 321 -4.19 7.54 -13.08
N ALA A 322 -3.70 8.64 -12.52
CA ALA A 322 -2.49 8.70 -11.69
C ALA A 322 -2.62 9.85 -10.70
N ASP A 323 -1.71 9.92 -9.72
CA ASP A 323 -1.58 11.03 -8.77
C ASP A 323 -2.88 11.48 -8.10
N ILE A 324 -3.71 10.52 -7.68
CA ILE A 324 -4.98 10.78 -7.01
C ILE A 324 -4.71 11.17 -5.55
N ALA A 325 -5.15 12.36 -5.17
CA ALA A 325 -5.02 12.87 -3.82
C ALA A 325 -6.12 13.87 -3.48
N LEU A 326 -6.34 14.09 -2.20
CA LEU A 326 -7.11 15.21 -1.70
C LEU A 326 -6.21 16.41 -1.50
N VAL A 327 -6.66 17.60 -1.87
CA VAL A 327 -5.87 18.83 -1.74
C VAL A 327 -6.71 19.99 -1.19
N THR A 328 -6.04 20.95 -0.54
CA THR A 328 -6.69 22.17 -0.01
C THR A 328 -6.85 23.26 -1.07
N ALA A 329 -5.98 23.28 -2.08
CA ALA A 329 -5.98 24.22 -3.19
C ALA A 329 -5.49 23.54 -4.49
N VAL A 330 -5.79 24.16 -5.64
CA VAL A 330 -5.39 23.70 -6.97
C VAL A 330 -4.61 24.79 -7.70
N THR A 331 -3.74 24.39 -8.63
CA THR A 331 -2.94 25.33 -9.43
C THR A 331 -3.74 25.88 -10.62
N GLU A 332 -3.31 27.00 -11.20
CA GLU A 332 -3.96 27.56 -12.41
C GLU A 332 -3.94 26.62 -13.62
N ALA A 333 -2.97 25.70 -13.70
CA ALA A 333 -2.88 24.71 -14.77
C ALA A 333 -3.87 23.54 -14.59
N THR A 334 -4.51 23.42 -13.42
CA THR A 334 -5.45 22.35 -13.10
C THR A 334 -6.81 22.65 -13.72
N GLN A 335 -7.35 21.71 -14.51
CA GLN A 335 -8.72 21.83 -15.02
C GLN A 335 -9.72 21.43 -13.94
N VAL A 336 -10.53 22.37 -13.49
CA VAL A 336 -11.53 22.13 -12.45
C VAL A 336 -12.86 21.76 -13.09
N LEU A 337 -13.41 20.60 -12.73
CA LEU A 337 -14.82 20.31 -12.99
C LEU A 337 -15.61 20.83 -11.80
N ASP A 338 -16.26 21.97 -11.96
CA ASP A 338 -17.12 22.56 -10.93
C ASP A 338 -18.40 21.73 -10.74
N CYS A 339 -19.02 21.90 -9.58
CA CYS A 339 -20.32 21.27 -9.29
C CYS A 339 -21.35 21.70 -10.34
N ALA A 340 -22.12 20.74 -10.86
CA ALA A 340 -23.26 21.06 -11.71
C ALA A 340 -24.22 22.00 -10.97
N GLN A 341 -24.65 23.08 -11.63
CA GLN A 341 -25.64 24.04 -11.10
C GLN A 341 -27.05 23.49 -11.10
#